data_AF-A0A9J7MYZ7-F1
#
_entry.id   AF-A0A9J7MYZ7-F1
#
_cell.length_a   1.000
_cell.length_b   1.000
_cell.length_c   1.000
_cell.angle_alpha   90.00
_cell.angle_beta   90.00
_cell.angle_gamma   90.00
#
_symmetry.space_group_name_H-M   'P 1'
#
loop_
_entity.id
_entity.type
_entity.pdbx_description
1 polymer ?
#
loop_
_entity_poly.entity_id
_entity_poly.type
_entity_poly.pdbx_seq_one_letter_code
_entity_poly.pdbx_strand_id
1 'polypeptide(L)'
;MTETVCNPNYCRQNMSELLFECYHVPKVAYGVDALFSLHHNKPKAALDHAMLVCSGFHTTHILPLVAGRLDAANCKRMNLGGWQATGYMHRLFQLKYPAHFAAITLTRSEELLYDHGYIAVDYMEELHRWSDLSYYHRNVHKIQLPFTPLPTSSVSAEDKEKRKQQAGRRLQEINAKRREQKLAAEQEKLQQLLSIQELMEDDDDDSFLRALEECGFSSANELQVAINKLSLSIQRTKEKMLQPDEGQPSRATPELDKQQRAEREAIVGNLRRQRQEIVETRQQRRQRRQEVAKRKSHAAQERMKILTQLAQSERRRGKEDTFGMNEEDWNVYKAISKEGDSDSEQEQERLNQIDQLLREHDPDFEKDFGNGQDMDVTFDIAEYYQLHLGVERCRVPELLFQPSLLGMDQAGVTETMDYVLNKYPADVQDKLVQNVFLTGGNTLYPNLQSRMEKELQAIRPFQSAFQVFTAKNPVLDPWYGAKSMSTDPSRSAQMFLTRAEYLEKGTEYLKEHQASNLYIPTPK
;
A
#
# COMPACT_ATOMS: atom_id res chain seq x y z
N MET A 1 -3.06 -31.47 -32.84
CA MET A 1 -3.72 -30.39 -32.08
C MET A 1 -4.10 -30.95 -30.73
N THR A 2 -3.84 -30.19 -29.66
CA THR A 2 -4.30 -30.59 -28.32
C THR A 2 -5.79 -30.31 -28.16
N GLU A 3 -6.48 -31.12 -27.39
CA GLU A 3 -7.88 -30.90 -27.00
C GLU A 3 -8.08 -31.20 -25.51
N THR A 4 -9.16 -30.66 -24.96
CA THR A 4 -9.56 -30.94 -23.58
C THR A 4 -10.17 -32.33 -23.46
N VAL A 5 -10.16 -32.89 -22.25
CA VAL A 5 -10.85 -34.15 -21.96
C VAL A 5 -12.35 -33.97 -22.14
N CYS A 6 -13.00 -34.94 -22.81
CA CYS A 6 -14.42 -34.90 -23.13
C CYS A 6 -14.82 -33.67 -23.97
N ASN A 7 -13.97 -33.25 -24.92
CA ASN A 7 -14.27 -32.17 -25.85
C ASN A 7 -15.55 -32.47 -26.66
N PRO A 8 -16.54 -31.55 -26.76
CA PRO A 8 -17.76 -31.78 -27.53
C PRO A 8 -17.48 -32.14 -28.99
N ASN A 9 -18.23 -33.10 -29.55
CA ASN A 9 -18.07 -33.51 -30.95
C ASN A 9 -18.25 -32.34 -31.91
N TYR A 10 -19.22 -31.47 -31.64
CA TYR A 10 -19.46 -30.26 -32.43
C TYR A 10 -18.22 -29.38 -32.54
N CYS A 11 -17.49 -29.17 -31.44
CA CYS A 11 -16.25 -28.38 -31.45
C CYS A 11 -15.16 -29.06 -32.30
N ARG A 12 -15.06 -30.39 -32.26
CA ARG A 12 -14.11 -31.16 -33.07
C ARG A 12 -14.48 -31.14 -34.56
N GLN A 13 -15.77 -31.23 -34.88
CA GLN A 13 -16.31 -31.13 -36.24
C GLN A 13 -15.98 -29.78 -36.87
N ASN A 14 -16.36 -28.68 -36.21
CA ASN A 14 -16.07 -27.32 -36.68
C ASN A 14 -14.56 -27.09 -36.87
N MET A 15 -13.73 -27.62 -35.95
CA MET A 15 -12.29 -27.50 -36.07
C MET A 15 -11.74 -28.31 -37.26
N SER A 16 -12.25 -29.51 -37.50
CA SER A 16 -11.84 -30.35 -38.64
C SER A 16 -12.25 -29.71 -39.96
N GLU A 17 -13.47 -29.20 -40.04
CA GLU A 17 -13.99 -28.47 -41.21
C GLU A 17 -13.11 -27.25 -41.52
N LEU A 18 -12.82 -26.42 -40.52
CA LEU A 18 -11.94 -25.26 -40.67
C LEU A 18 -10.55 -25.66 -41.21
N LEU A 19 -9.94 -26.70 -40.64
CA LEU A 19 -8.60 -27.13 -41.01
C LEU A 19 -8.52 -27.74 -42.41
N PHE A 20 -9.51 -28.54 -42.81
CA PHE A 20 -9.51 -29.21 -44.12
C PHE A 20 -10.07 -28.34 -45.24
N GLU A 21 -11.15 -27.59 -45.01
CA GLU A 21 -11.82 -26.78 -46.04
C GLU A 21 -11.19 -25.40 -46.20
N CYS A 22 -10.83 -24.71 -45.11
CA CYS A 22 -10.24 -23.37 -45.21
C CYS A 22 -8.72 -23.44 -45.36
N TYR A 23 -8.04 -24.20 -44.49
CA TYR A 23 -6.58 -24.23 -44.44
C TYR A 23 -5.93 -25.34 -45.29
N HIS A 24 -6.72 -26.26 -45.86
CA HIS A 24 -6.23 -27.32 -46.75
C HIS A 24 -5.10 -28.16 -46.14
N VAL A 25 -5.16 -28.42 -44.83
CA VAL A 25 -4.12 -29.19 -44.13
C VAL A 25 -4.14 -30.65 -44.62
N PRO A 26 -2.97 -31.28 -44.91
CA PRO A 26 -2.93 -32.63 -45.45
C PRO A 26 -3.42 -33.71 -44.48
N LYS A 27 -3.11 -33.53 -43.19
CA LYS A 27 -3.49 -34.46 -42.12
C LYS A 27 -3.53 -33.76 -40.76
N VAL A 28 -4.43 -34.20 -39.89
CA VAL A 28 -4.60 -33.68 -38.52
C VAL A 28 -4.73 -34.84 -37.53
N ALA A 29 -4.29 -34.64 -36.28
CA ALA A 29 -4.52 -35.56 -35.16
C ALA A 29 -4.92 -34.75 -33.93
N TYR A 30 -5.83 -35.28 -33.12
CA TYR A 30 -6.34 -34.66 -31.90
C TYR A 30 -5.95 -35.49 -30.69
N GLY A 31 -5.46 -34.87 -29.62
CA GLY A 31 -5.16 -35.60 -28.40
C GLY A 31 -5.09 -34.73 -27.16
N VAL A 32 -5.19 -35.37 -26.00
CA VAL A 32 -5.17 -34.74 -24.69
C VAL A 32 -3.72 -34.41 -24.30
N ASP A 33 -3.51 -33.17 -23.91
CA ASP A 33 -2.24 -32.59 -23.47
C ASP A 33 -1.57 -33.38 -22.32
N ALA A 34 -2.35 -33.77 -21.32
CA ALA A 34 -1.90 -34.58 -20.19
C ALA A 34 -1.30 -35.93 -20.61
N LEU A 35 -1.94 -36.60 -21.58
CA LEU A 35 -1.49 -37.91 -22.08
C LEU A 35 -0.19 -37.76 -22.87
N PHE A 36 -0.04 -36.65 -23.62
CA PHE A 36 1.23 -36.33 -24.26
C PHE A 36 2.35 -36.09 -23.23
N SER A 37 2.08 -35.35 -22.16
CA SER A 37 3.03 -35.11 -21.07
C SER A 37 3.50 -36.42 -20.41
N LEU A 38 2.57 -37.34 -20.13
CA LEU A 38 2.88 -38.67 -19.60
C LEU A 38 3.77 -39.46 -20.56
N HIS A 39 3.42 -39.48 -21.86
CA HIS A 39 4.21 -40.16 -22.88
C HIS A 39 5.60 -39.56 -23.09
N HIS A 40 5.81 -38.27 -22.80
CA HIS A 40 7.13 -37.65 -22.85
C HIS A 40 8.01 -38.09 -21.67
N ASN A 41 7.44 -38.09 -20.47
CA ASN A 41 8.15 -38.40 -19.23
C ASN A 41 8.45 -39.91 -19.08
N LYS A 42 7.75 -40.78 -19.82
CA LYS A 42 8.01 -42.23 -19.97
C LYS A 42 8.42 -42.98 -18.69
N PRO A 43 7.66 -42.95 -17.58
CA PRO A 43 7.85 -43.98 -16.57
C PRO A 43 7.38 -45.29 -17.20
N LYS A 44 8.30 -46.23 -17.50
CA LYS A 44 7.98 -47.48 -18.22
C LYS A 44 6.86 -48.29 -17.55
N ALA A 45 6.67 -48.14 -16.24
CA ALA A 45 5.59 -48.76 -15.46
C ALA A 45 4.25 -47.98 -15.48
N ALA A 46 4.27 -46.67 -15.77
CA ALA A 46 3.09 -45.79 -15.72
C ALA A 46 2.27 -45.75 -17.01
N LEU A 47 2.76 -46.38 -18.08
CA LEU A 47 2.03 -46.41 -19.36
C LEU A 47 0.91 -47.46 -19.39
N ASP A 48 0.84 -48.35 -18.41
CA ASP A 48 -0.22 -49.36 -18.30
C ASP A 48 -1.32 -48.89 -17.34
N HIS A 49 -0.94 -48.52 -16.11
CA HIS A 49 -1.84 -47.96 -15.11
C HIS A 49 -1.23 -46.72 -14.46
N ALA A 50 -1.99 -45.61 -14.44
CA ALA A 50 -1.57 -44.38 -13.80
C ALA A 50 -2.76 -43.50 -13.41
N MET A 51 -2.61 -42.73 -12.34
CA MET A 51 -3.54 -41.66 -11.99
C MET A 51 -2.92 -40.32 -12.40
N LEU A 52 -3.46 -39.66 -13.42
CA LEU A 52 -2.95 -38.35 -13.81
C LEU A 52 -3.75 -37.24 -13.11
N VAL A 53 -3.04 -36.29 -12.51
CA VAL A 53 -3.62 -35.06 -11.94
C VAL A 53 -3.10 -33.89 -12.76
N CYS A 54 -4.01 -33.25 -13.48
CA CYS A 54 -3.69 -32.24 -14.48
C CYS A 54 -4.27 -30.90 -14.07
N SER A 55 -3.46 -30.06 -13.42
CA SER A 55 -3.92 -28.74 -12.96
C SER A 55 -3.56 -27.66 -13.98
N GLY A 56 -4.55 -27.31 -14.79
CA GLY A 56 -4.44 -26.30 -15.85
C GLY A 56 -4.90 -24.91 -15.43
N PHE A 57 -4.97 -24.00 -16.40
CA PHE A 57 -5.31 -22.60 -16.13
C PHE A 57 -6.77 -22.40 -15.72
N HIS A 58 -7.74 -23.06 -16.36
CA HIS A 58 -9.16 -22.90 -15.99
C HIS A 58 -9.71 -24.02 -15.13
N THR A 59 -9.11 -25.19 -15.19
CA THR A 59 -9.68 -26.45 -14.70
C THR A 59 -8.59 -27.41 -14.28
N THR A 60 -8.91 -28.23 -13.29
CA THR A 60 -8.07 -29.36 -12.87
C THR A 60 -8.77 -30.66 -13.21
N HIS A 61 -8.05 -31.62 -13.80
CA HIS A 61 -8.59 -32.92 -14.19
C HIS A 61 -7.91 -34.04 -13.43
N ILE A 62 -8.69 -35.06 -13.08
CA ILE A 62 -8.21 -36.33 -12.53
C ILE A 62 -8.58 -37.41 -13.53
N LEU A 63 -7.55 -38.03 -14.09
CA LEU A 63 -7.64 -38.86 -15.29
C LEU A 63 -7.03 -40.23 -14.98
N PRO A 64 -7.85 -41.25 -14.68
CA PRO A 64 -7.36 -42.60 -14.50
C PRO A 64 -7.03 -43.25 -15.86
N LEU A 65 -5.82 -43.77 -15.96
CA LEU A 65 -5.33 -44.57 -17.09
C LEU A 65 -5.32 -46.04 -16.69
N VAL A 66 -5.97 -46.90 -17.47
CA VAL A 66 -6.08 -48.34 -17.23
C VAL A 66 -5.78 -49.08 -18.52
N ALA A 67 -4.89 -50.08 -18.46
CA ALA A 67 -4.44 -50.85 -19.63
C ALA A 67 -3.95 -49.98 -20.80
N GLY A 68 -3.27 -48.86 -20.48
CA GLY A 68 -2.75 -47.91 -21.46
C GLY A 68 -3.80 -47.07 -22.19
N ARG A 69 -5.06 -47.06 -21.72
CA ARG A 69 -6.13 -46.20 -22.24
C ARG A 69 -6.75 -45.36 -21.13
N LEU A 70 -7.18 -44.16 -21.49
CA LEU A 70 -7.90 -43.27 -20.58
C LEU A 70 -9.29 -43.85 -20.30
N ASP A 71 -9.62 -44.05 -19.03
CA ASP A 71 -10.99 -44.38 -18.64
C ASP A 71 -11.83 -43.10 -18.59
N ALA A 72 -12.50 -42.81 -19.71
CA ALA A 72 -13.34 -41.64 -19.88
C ALA A 72 -14.54 -41.61 -18.91
N ALA A 73 -15.05 -42.76 -18.45
CA ALA A 73 -16.23 -42.81 -17.58
C ALA A 73 -15.92 -42.34 -16.15
N ASN A 74 -14.71 -42.63 -15.68
CA ASN A 74 -14.27 -42.31 -14.33
C ASN A 74 -13.42 -41.02 -14.24
N CYS A 75 -13.18 -40.34 -15.36
CA CYS A 75 -12.56 -39.01 -15.35
C CYS A 75 -13.36 -38.01 -14.49
N LYS A 76 -12.65 -37.13 -13.79
CA LYS A 76 -13.25 -36.01 -13.06
C LYS A 76 -12.61 -34.69 -13.45
N ARG A 77 -13.44 -33.66 -13.51
CA ARG A 77 -13.06 -32.28 -13.78
C ARG A 77 -13.52 -31.41 -12.62
N MET A 78 -12.59 -30.65 -12.08
CA MET A 78 -12.82 -29.57 -11.13
C MET A 78 -12.78 -28.24 -11.89
N ASN A 79 -13.70 -27.33 -11.58
CA ASN A 79 -13.78 -26.00 -12.20
C ASN A 79 -12.86 -25.00 -11.49
N LEU A 80 -11.68 -25.48 -11.12
CA LEU A 80 -10.67 -24.73 -10.40
C LEU A 80 -9.32 -24.89 -11.10
N GLY A 81 -8.66 -23.78 -11.36
CA GLY A 81 -7.34 -23.70 -11.95
C GLY A 81 -6.66 -22.37 -11.60
N GLY A 82 -5.64 -22.02 -12.37
CA GLY A 82 -4.84 -20.81 -12.18
C GLY A 82 -5.66 -19.52 -12.29
N TRP A 83 -6.65 -19.46 -13.18
CA TRP A 83 -7.55 -18.32 -13.34
C TRP A 83 -8.31 -17.99 -12.06
N GLN A 84 -8.91 -19.01 -11.43
CA GLN A 84 -9.65 -18.86 -10.18
C GLN A 84 -8.71 -18.48 -9.03
N ALA A 85 -7.52 -19.08 -8.98
CA ALA A 85 -6.51 -18.76 -7.99
C ALA A 85 -6.01 -17.31 -8.11
N THR A 86 -5.64 -16.89 -9.32
CA THR A 86 -5.25 -15.50 -9.64
C THR A 86 -6.38 -14.53 -9.35
N GLY A 87 -7.62 -14.86 -9.72
CA GLY A 87 -8.80 -14.05 -9.41
C GLY A 87 -9.03 -13.91 -7.91
N TYR A 88 -8.85 -14.99 -7.15
CA TYR A 88 -8.94 -14.96 -5.69
C TYR A 88 -7.86 -14.08 -5.07
N MET A 89 -6.61 -14.23 -5.52
CA MET A 89 -5.48 -13.40 -5.11
C MET A 89 -5.73 -11.90 -5.36
N HIS A 90 -6.22 -11.60 -6.57
CA HIS A 90 -6.56 -10.25 -6.99
C HIS A 90 -7.61 -9.63 -6.08
N ARG A 91 -8.69 -10.36 -5.76
CA ARG A 91 -9.73 -9.89 -4.84
C ARG A 91 -9.23 -9.72 -3.41
N LEU A 92 -8.41 -10.64 -2.91
CA LEU A 92 -7.81 -10.51 -1.57
C LEU A 92 -6.99 -9.22 -1.46
N PHE A 93 -6.16 -8.91 -2.46
CA PHE A 93 -5.38 -7.69 -2.46
C PHE A 93 -6.22 -6.42 -2.60
N GLN A 94 -7.26 -6.43 -3.43
CA GLN A 94 -8.18 -5.29 -3.54
C GLN A 94 -8.90 -4.99 -2.23
N LEU A 95 -9.27 -6.04 -1.47
CA LEU A 95 -9.88 -5.90 -0.15
C LEU A 95 -8.87 -5.44 0.91
N LYS A 96 -7.63 -5.92 0.85
CA LYS A 96 -6.55 -5.56 1.79
C LYS A 96 -6.01 -4.15 1.55
N TYR A 97 -5.97 -3.70 0.30
CA TYR A 97 -5.43 -2.40 -0.12
C TYR A 97 -6.40 -1.64 -1.05
N PRO A 98 -7.53 -1.11 -0.52
CA PRO A 98 -8.51 -0.41 -1.35
C PRO A 98 -7.96 0.83 -2.07
N ALA A 99 -7.01 1.54 -1.45
CA ALA A 99 -6.40 2.74 -2.03
C ALA A 99 -5.58 2.45 -3.30
N HIS A 100 -5.06 1.23 -3.43
CA HIS A 100 -4.19 0.81 -4.54
C HIS A 100 -4.94 -0.04 -5.57
N PHE A 101 -6.28 -0.01 -5.57
CA PHE A 101 -7.13 -0.82 -6.45
C PHE A 101 -6.71 -0.75 -7.93
N ALA A 102 -6.39 0.45 -8.44
CA ALA A 102 -5.99 0.63 -9.84
C ALA A 102 -4.61 0.05 -10.17
N ALA A 103 -3.72 -0.04 -9.18
CA ALA A 103 -2.37 -0.59 -9.34
C ALA A 103 -2.33 -2.11 -9.24
N ILE A 104 -3.31 -2.72 -8.57
CA ILE A 104 -3.44 -4.16 -8.40
C ILE A 104 -4.21 -4.74 -9.59
N THR A 105 -3.49 -5.14 -10.64
CA THR A 105 -4.06 -5.77 -11.83
C THR A 105 -4.09 -7.30 -11.70
N LEU A 106 -4.90 -7.95 -12.54
CA LEU A 106 -5.00 -9.41 -12.56
C LEU A 106 -3.65 -10.06 -12.96
N THR A 107 -2.99 -9.53 -13.99
CA THR A 107 -1.68 -10.01 -14.46
C THR A 107 -0.61 -9.88 -13.38
N ARG A 108 -0.56 -8.75 -12.66
CA ARG A 108 0.36 -8.62 -11.51
C ARG A 108 0.04 -9.67 -10.44
N SER A 109 -1.24 -9.87 -10.13
CA SER A 109 -1.63 -10.88 -9.14
C SER A 109 -1.22 -12.30 -9.56
N GLU A 110 -1.22 -12.58 -10.86
CA GLU A 110 -0.74 -13.85 -11.45
C GLU A 110 0.77 -14.01 -11.27
N GLU A 111 1.56 -12.99 -11.63
CA GLU A 111 3.01 -12.96 -11.44
C GLU A 111 3.38 -13.16 -9.96
N LEU A 112 2.71 -12.42 -9.06
CA LEU A 112 2.92 -12.54 -7.63
C LEU A 112 2.62 -13.96 -7.11
N LEU A 113 1.57 -14.58 -7.63
CA LEU A 113 1.19 -15.93 -7.24
C LEU A 113 2.19 -16.96 -7.77
N TYR A 114 2.69 -16.78 -8.98
CA TYR A 114 3.68 -17.67 -9.59
C TYR A 114 5.06 -17.56 -8.91
N ASP A 115 5.52 -16.35 -8.62
CA ASP A 115 6.86 -16.10 -8.07
C ASP A 115 6.95 -16.32 -6.56
N HIS A 116 5.84 -16.17 -5.83
CA HIS A 116 5.85 -16.20 -4.36
C HIS A 116 4.86 -17.19 -3.73
N GLY A 117 3.94 -17.76 -4.51
CA GLY A 117 2.99 -18.76 -4.05
C GLY A 117 3.65 -20.11 -3.81
N TYR A 118 3.17 -20.84 -2.81
CA TYR A 118 3.62 -22.19 -2.50
C TYR A 118 2.50 -22.98 -1.84
N ILE A 119 2.60 -24.30 -1.87
CA ILE A 119 1.64 -25.18 -1.20
C ILE A 119 2.20 -25.55 0.17
N ALA A 120 1.40 -25.38 1.22
CA ALA A 120 1.75 -25.83 2.55
C ALA A 120 1.55 -27.35 2.65
N VAL A 121 2.52 -28.08 3.22
CA VAL A 121 2.38 -29.53 3.48
C VAL A 121 1.39 -29.78 4.62
N ASP A 122 1.36 -28.90 5.62
CA ASP A 122 0.33 -28.84 6.63
C ASP A 122 -0.25 -27.43 6.67
N TYR A 123 -1.46 -27.27 6.13
CA TYR A 123 -2.09 -25.97 6.00
C TYR A 123 -2.39 -25.34 7.37
N MET A 124 -2.88 -26.13 8.31
CA MET A 124 -3.25 -25.64 9.63
C MET A 124 -2.01 -25.22 10.42
N GLU A 125 -0.94 -26.03 10.42
CA GLU A 125 0.31 -25.66 11.09
C GLU A 125 0.91 -24.38 10.48
N GLU A 126 0.90 -24.25 9.16
CA GLU A 126 1.42 -23.06 8.47
C GLU A 126 0.63 -21.81 8.86
N LEU A 127 -0.71 -21.88 8.94
CA LEU A 127 -1.54 -20.78 9.42
C LEU A 127 -1.19 -20.37 10.87
N HIS A 128 -0.92 -21.33 11.75
CA HIS A 128 -0.48 -21.02 13.12
C HIS A 128 0.88 -20.31 13.11
N ARG A 129 1.83 -20.69 12.25
CA ARG A 129 3.11 -19.99 12.11
C ARG A 129 2.91 -18.54 11.65
N TRP A 130 2.02 -18.31 10.69
CA TRP A 130 1.69 -16.96 10.22
C TRP A 130 1.02 -16.07 11.26
N SER A 131 0.47 -16.64 12.33
CA SER A 131 -0.08 -15.86 13.44
C SER A 131 1.01 -15.26 14.35
N ASP A 132 2.23 -15.81 14.34
CA ASP A 132 3.37 -15.25 15.06
C ASP A 132 3.94 -14.02 14.33
N LEU A 133 4.03 -12.90 15.04
CA LEU A 133 4.57 -11.64 14.54
C LEU A 133 6.03 -11.77 14.10
N SER A 134 6.83 -12.59 14.81
CA SER A 134 8.25 -12.81 14.49
C SER A 134 8.40 -13.55 13.15
N TYR A 135 7.51 -14.50 12.89
CA TYR A 135 7.46 -15.25 11.65
C TYR A 135 6.92 -14.37 10.52
N TYR A 136 5.90 -13.57 10.77
CA TYR A 136 5.34 -12.62 9.81
C TYR A 136 6.41 -11.66 9.30
N HIS A 137 7.14 -10.96 10.18
CA HIS A 137 8.15 -9.97 9.74
C HIS A 137 9.31 -10.58 8.94
N ARG A 138 9.65 -11.84 9.18
CA ARG A 138 10.73 -12.54 8.46
C ARG A 138 10.29 -13.07 7.09
N ASN A 139 9.02 -13.49 6.97
CA ASN A 139 8.54 -14.21 5.79
C ASN A 139 7.60 -13.38 4.90
N VAL A 140 7.14 -12.21 5.35
CA VAL A 140 6.34 -11.30 4.53
C VAL A 140 7.17 -10.78 3.36
N HIS A 141 6.65 -10.92 2.14
CA HIS A 141 7.26 -10.34 0.96
C HIS A 141 6.69 -8.93 0.79
N LYS A 142 7.57 -7.92 0.78
CA LYS A 142 7.18 -6.52 0.57
C LYS A 142 7.37 -6.17 -0.90
N ILE A 143 6.30 -5.74 -1.56
CA ILE A 143 6.28 -5.48 -3.00
C ILE A 143 6.00 -4.01 -3.21
N GLN A 144 6.96 -3.31 -3.80
CA GLN A 144 6.87 -1.88 -4.01
C GLN A 144 6.02 -1.57 -5.25
N LEU A 145 4.94 -0.82 -5.07
CA LEU A 145 4.22 -0.22 -6.19
C LEU A 145 4.92 1.05 -6.66
N PRO A 146 4.79 1.41 -7.95
CA PRO A 146 5.29 2.67 -8.45
C PRO A 146 4.59 3.83 -7.72
N PHE A 147 5.38 4.78 -7.22
CA PHE A 147 4.90 6.00 -6.60
C PHE A 147 5.79 7.17 -7.01
N THR A 148 5.22 8.38 -6.97
CA THR A 148 5.98 9.61 -7.16
C THR A 148 6.40 10.12 -5.78
N PRO A 149 7.71 10.17 -5.46
CA PRO A 149 8.14 10.74 -4.19
C PRO A 149 7.74 12.22 -4.13
N LEU A 150 7.19 12.67 -3.00
CA LEU A 150 7.06 14.10 -2.76
C LEU A 150 8.46 14.72 -2.77
N PRO A 151 8.64 15.93 -3.33
CA PRO A 151 9.91 16.63 -3.26
C PRO A 151 10.25 16.83 -1.78
N THR A 152 11.13 16.00 -1.24
CA THR A 152 11.70 16.20 0.07
C THR A 152 12.52 17.46 -0.02
N SER A 153 12.03 18.56 0.56
CA SER A 153 12.84 19.71 0.92
C SER A 153 13.77 19.32 2.08
N SER A 154 14.53 18.24 1.92
CA SER A 154 15.67 17.92 2.77
C SER A 154 16.79 18.88 2.40
N VAL A 155 16.58 20.15 2.75
CA VAL A 155 17.67 21.09 2.91
C VAL A 155 18.59 20.45 3.95
N SER A 156 19.78 20.03 3.51
CA SER A 156 20.79 19.36 4.35
C SER A 156 20.95 20.10 5.67
N ALA A 157 21.27 19.40 6.76
CA ALA A 157 21.60 20.04 8.04
C ALA A 157 22.67 21.14 7.84
N GLU A 158 23.61 20.92 6.93
CA GLU A 158 24.61 21.91 6.51
C GLU A 158 23.99 23.17 5.87
N ASP A 159 22.94 23.04 5.07
CA ASP A 159 22.29 24.17 4.41
C ASP A 159 21.42 24.98 5.38
N LYS A 160 20.81 24.32 6.37
CA LYS A 160 20.13 25.01 7.48
C LYS A 160 21.13 25.80 8.32
N GLU A 161 22.30 25.23 8.58
CA GLU A 161 23.35 25.88 9.35
C GLU A 161 24.01 27.02 8.57
N LYS A 162 24.27 26.86 7.27
CA LYS A 162 24.73 27.94 6.38
C LYS A 162 23.72 29.09 6.33
N ARG A 163 22.41 28.81 6.26
CA ARG A 163 21.37 29.86 6.32
C ARG A 163 21.34 30.58 7.67
N LYS A 164 21.50 29.86 8.78
CA LYS A 164 21.57 30.45 10.14
C LYS A 164 22.82 31.33 10.29
N GLN A 165 23.97 30.89 9.78
CA GLN A 165 25.20 31.67 9.76
C GLN A 165 25.08 32.92 8.87
N GLN A 166 24.47 32.81 7.68
CA GLN A 166 24.22 33.96 6.80
C GLN A 166 23.25 34.97 7.42
N ALA A 167 22.19 34.50 8.09
CA ALA A 167 21.27 35.37 8.82
C ALA A 167 21.96 36.08 9.99
N GLY A 168 22.81 35.36 10.74
CA GLY A 168 23.63 35.94 11.81
C GLY A 168 24.59 37.03 11.32
N ARG A 169 25.31 36.80 10.21
CA ARG A 169 26.20 37.80 9.59
C ARG A 169 25.45 39.05 9.13
N ARG A 170 24.29 38.89 8.48
CA ARG A 170 23.45 40.03 8.07
C ARG A 170 22.96 40.85 9.26
N LEU A 171 22.58 40.20 10.36
CA LEU A 171 22.16 40.88 11.59
C LEU A 171 23.33 41.66 12.22
N GLN A 172 24.54 41.09 12.22
CA GLN A 172 25.75 41.77 12.68
C GLN A 172 26.08 42.99 11.80
N GLU A 173 26.00 42.87 10.47
CA GLU A 173 26.20 43.99 9.54
C GLU A 173 25.18 45.11 9.74
N ILE A 174 23.90 44.78 9.94
CA ILE A 174 22.85 45.77 10.22
C ILE A 174 23.12 46.48 11.56
N ASN A 175 23.51 45.74 12.58
CA ASN A 175 23.83 46.30 13.89
C ASN A 175 25.11 47.15 13.86
N ALA A 176 26.13 46.76 13.10
CA ALA A 176 27.35 47.53 12.89
C ALA A 176 27.04 48.85 12.15
N LYS A 177 26.28 48.80 11.05
CA LYS A 177 25.83 50.00 10.34
C LYS A 177 25.01 50.94 11.22
N ARG A 178 24.12 50.41 12.06
CA ARG A 178 23.36 51.23 13.03
C ARG A 178 24.27 51.90 14.06
N ARG A 179 25.31 51.21 14.55
CA ARG A 179 26.30 51.80 15.48
C ARG A 179 27.13 52.88 14.81
N GLU A 180 27.53 52.67 13.56
CA GLU A 180 28.28 53.64 12.75
C GLU A 180 27.44 54.90 12.45
N GLN A 181 26.18 54.73 12.05
CA GLN A 181 25.24 55.84 11.86
C GLN A 181 25.02 56.64 13.15
N LYS A 182 24.90 55.94 14.29
CA LYS A 182 24.76 56.61 15.59
C LYS A 182 26.02 57.39 15.96
N LEU A 183 27.20 56.82 15.72
CA LEU A 183 28.47 57.50 15.95
C LEU A 183 28.63 58.74 15.05
N ALA A 184 28.22 58.66 13.79
CA ALA A 184 28.24 59.78 12.85
C ALA A 184 27.31 60.91 13.31
N ALA A 185 26.09 60.59 13.74
CA ALA A 185 25.15 61.58 14.29
C ALA A 185 25.68 62.24 15.59
N GLU A 186 26.32 61.47 16.47
CA GLU A 186 26.97 62.02 17.67
C GLU A 186 28.15 62.94 17.30
N GLN A 187 28.93 62.62 16.28
CA GLN A 187 30.04 63.46 15.79
C GLN A 187 29.56 64.76 15.13
N GLU A 188 28.50 64.70 14.31
CA GLU A 188 27.90 65.88 13.70
C GLU A 188 27.33 66.82 14.76
N LYS A 189 26.66 66.26 15.78
CA LYS A 189 26.20 67.04 16.94
C LYS A 189 27.37 67.66 17.71
N LEU A 190 28.49 66.96 17.87
CA LEU A 190 29.68 67.53 18.50
C LEU A 190 30.26 68.69 17.66
N GLN A 191 30.30 68.55 16.32
CA GLN A 191 30.75 69.62 15.43
C GLN A 191 29.86 70.86 15.52
N GLN A 192 28.54 70.69 15.57
CA GLN A 192 27.59 71.79 15.78
C GLN A 192 27.85 72.53 17.10
N LEU A 193 28.10 71.81 18.19
CA LEU A 193 28.41 72.43 19.48
C LEU A 193 29.78 73.14 19.49
N LEU A 194 30.77 72.60 18.77
CA LEU A 194 32.08 73.22 18.63
C LEU A 194 32.04 74.47 17.73
N SER A 195 31.24 74.49 16.66
CA SER A 195 31.07 75.72 15.85
C SER A 195 30.40 76.84 16.63
N ILE A 196 29.52 76.50 17.59
CA ILE A 196 28.93 77.49 18.50
C ILE A 196 29.98 77.98 19.50
N GLN A 197 30.92 77.12 19.92
CA GLN A 197 32.05 77.52 20.76
C GLN A 197 33.02 78.43 20.00
N GLU A 198 33.25 78.23 18.70
CA GLU A 198 34.10 79.12 17.87
C GLU A 198 33.49 80.52 17.73
N LEU A 199 32.15 80.63 17.62
CA LEU A 199 31.45 81.92 17.63
C LEU A 199 31.62 82.72 18.93
N MET A 200 31.94 82.04 20.05
CA MET A 200 32.30 82.68 21.31
C MET A 200 33.74 83.24 21.29
N GLU A 201 34.62 82.70 20.45
CA GLU A 201 36.01 83.16 20.31
C GLU A 201 36.15 84.32 19.31
N ASP A 202 35.19 84.49 18.40
CA ASP A 202 35.16 85.53 17.36
C ASP A 202 34.49 86.88 17.79
N ASP A 203 34.16 87.07 19.08
CA ASP A 203 33.55 88.29 19.67
C ASP A 203 32.18 88.71 19.05
N ASP A 204 31.44 87.78 18.42
CA ASP A 204 30.11 88.04 17.82
C ASP A 204 28.95 87.57 18.73
N ASP A 205 28.78 88.28 19.85
CA ASP A 205 27.86 87.94 20.95
C ASP A 205 26.39 87.74 20.51
N ASP A 206 25.95 88.49 19.50
CA ASP A 206 24.55 88.52 19.05
C ASP A 206 24.19 87.27 18.22
N SER A 207 25.17 86.73 17.49
CA SER A 207 25.08 85.47 16.74
C SER A 207 25.19 84.27 17.68
N PHE A 208 26.05 84.35 18.69
CA PHE A 208 26.25 83.32 19.71
C PHE A 208 24.99 83.10 20.57
N LEU A 209 24.36 84.16 21.09
CA LEU A 209 23.18 84.05 21.93
C LEU A 209 21.97 83.41 21.20
N ARG A 210 21.79 83.72 19.92
CA ARG A 210 20.74 83.09 19.10
C ARG A 210 21.00 81.59 18.88
N ALA A 211 22.23 81.21 18.55
CA ALA A 211 22.60 79.81 18.35
C ALA A 211 22.51 78.99 19.66
N LEU A 212 22.76 79.62 20.80
CA LEU A 212 22.67 79.02 22.13
C LEU A 212 21.21 78.76 22.53
N GLU A 213 20.30 79.69 22.21
CA GLU A 213 18.85 79.55 22.42
C GLU A 213 18.24 78.49 21.48
N GLU A 214 18.67 78.45 20.20
CA GLU A 214 18.22 77.43 19.23
C GLU A 214 18.64 76.00 19.64
N CYS A 215 19.80 75.84 20.27
CA CYS A 215 20.27 74.54 20.80
C CYS A 215 19.75 74.23 22.21
N GLY A 216 19.01 75.14 22.84
CA GLY A 216 18.35 74.93 24.13
C GLY A 216 19.27 74.96 25.35
N PHE A 217 20.41 75.64 25.29
CA PHE A 217 21.29 75.84 26.44
C PHE A 217 21.06 77.24 27.04
N SER A 218 21.22 77.37 28.35
CA SER A 218 20.95 78.65 29.06
C SER A 218 22.21 79.37 29.52
N SER A 219 23.35 78.67 29.55
CA SER A 219 24.66 79.28 29.80
C SER A 219 25.79 78.61 29.01
N ALA A 220 26.88 79.35 28.77
CA ALA A 220 28.10 78.83 28.16
C ALA A 220 28.74 77.66 28.95
N ASN A 221 28.54 77.61 30.27
CA ASN A 221 29.01 76.49 31.10
C ASN A 221 28.25 75.18 30.81
N GLU A 222 26.95 75.27 30.52
CA GLU A 222 26.15 74.09 30.16
C GLU A 222 26.54 73.54 28.80
N LEU A 223 26.88 74.43 27.85
CA LEU A 223 27.42 74.07 26.55
C LEU A 223 28.76 73.31 26.70
N GLN A 224 29.68 73.82 27.52
CA GLN A 224 30.98 73.18 27.74
C GLN A 224 30.86 71.80 28.41
N VAL A 225 29.93 71.64 29.36
CA VAL A 225 29.64 70.34 29.99
C VAL A 225 29.05 69.36 28.98
N ALA A 226 28.16 69.82 28.08
CA ALA A 226 27.58 69.00 27.03
C ALA A 226 28.64 68.53 26.01
N ILE A 227 29.55 69.41 25.59
CA ILE A 227 30.69 69.10 24.72
C ILE A 227 31.58 68.03 25.36
N ASN A 228 31.98 68.22 26.62
CA ASN A 228 32.84 67.27 27.34
C ASN A 228 32.17 65.90 27.54
N LYS A 229 30.86 65.87 27.80
CA LYS A 229 30.11 64.62 27.96
C LYS A 229 29.95 63.88 26.63
N LEU A 230 29.71 64.61 25.54
CA LEU A 230 29.55 64.04 24.21
C LEU A 230 30.89 63.56 23.63
N SER A 231 31.98 64.30 23.84
CA SER A 231 33.34 63.91 23.42
C SER A 231 33.81 62.63 24.12
N LEU A 232 33.58 62.50 25.43
CA LEU A 232 33.86 61.27 26.19
C LEU A 232 32.99 60.09 25.72
N SER A 233 31.73 60.32 25.35
CA SER A 233 30.85 59.29 24.80
C SER A 233 31.34 58.78 23.45
N ILE A 234 31.74 59.69 22.56
CA ILE A 234 32.29 59.37 21.23
C ILE A 234 33.61 58.62 21.38
N GLN A 235 34.50 59.04 22.30
CA GLN A 235 35.77 58.37 22.56
C GLN A 235 35.57 56.92 23.04
N ARG A 236 34.67 56.70 24.01
CA ARG A 236 34.31 55.35 24.48
C ARG A 236 33.67 54.49 23.38
N THR A 237 32.91 55.09 22.47
CA THR A 237 32.24 54.37 21.38
C THR A 237 33.22 54.03 20.26
N LYS A 238 34.18 54.91 19.95
CA LYS A 238 35.30 54.65 19.03
C LYS A 238 36.25 53.57 19.55
N GLU A 239 36.59 53.59 20.84
CA GLU A 239 37.42 52.55 21.47
C GLU A 239 36.77 51.16 21.38
N LYS A 240 35.44 51.09 21.50
CA LYS A 240 34.67 49.85 21.31
C LYS A 240 34.59 49.37 19.85
N MET A 241 34.88 50.22 18.86
CA MET A 241 34.94 49.84 17.45
C MET A 241 36.34 49.42 16.99
N LEU A 242 37.39 49.91 17.65
CA LEU A 242 38.80 49.60 17.34
C LEU A 242 39.28 48.26 17.92
N GLN A 243 38.57 47.71 18.90
CA GLN A 243 38.83 46.34 19.34
C GLN A 243 38.18 45.37 18.34
N PRO A 244 38.95 44.53 17.63
CA PRO A 244 38.37 43.43 16.90
C PRO A 244 37.65 42.55 17.92
N ASP A 245 36.37 42.28 17.66
CA ASP A 245 35.57 41.32 18.41
C ASP A 245 36.15 39.91 18.14
N GLU A 246 37.34 39.62 18.68
CA GLU A 246 37.71 38.25 18.99
C GLU A 246 36.63 37.76 19.94
N GLY A 247 35.82 36.82 19.45
CA GLY A 247 34.67 36.27 20.15
C GLY A 247 35.05 35.71 21.52
N GLN A 248 35.15 36.59 22.51
CA GLN A 248 34.87 36.26 23.88
C GLN A 248 33.35 36.27 23.98
N PRO A 249 32.71 35.15 24.32
CA PRO A 249 31.30 35.17 24.61
C PRO A 249 31.13 36.23 25.70
N SER A 250 30.29 37.24 25.45
CA SER A 250 29.91 38.18 26.48
C SER A 250 29.53 37.34 27.69
N ARG A 251 30.34 37.38 28.76
CA ARG A 251 29.92 36.88 30.06
C ARG A 251 28.70 37.73 30.39
N ALA A 252 27.52 37.21 30.07
CA ALA A 252 26.27 37.74 30.55
C ALA A 252 26.47 37.93 32.05
N THR A 253 26.28 39.15 32.54
CA THR A 253 26.21 39.35 33.99
C THR A 253 25.21 38.34 34.53
N PRO A 254 25.50 37.65 35.66
CA PRO A 254 24.62 36.61 36.19
C PRO A 254 23.17 37.09 36.42
N GLU A 255 22.96 38.41 36.50
CA GLU A 255 21.64 39.05 36.59
C GLU A 255 20.89 39.10 35.25
N LEU A 256 21.57 39.41 34.13
CA LEU A 256 20.95 39.44 32.79
C LEU A 256 20.60 38.03 32.30
N ASP A 257 21.43 37.04 32.64
CA ASP A 257 21.16 35.63 32.31
C ASP A 257 20.01 35.06 33.17
N LYS A 258 19.87 35.52 34.43
CA LYS A 258 18.71 35.21 35.28
C LYS A 258 17.42 35.84 34.77
N GLN A 259 17.45 37.10 34.33
CA GLN A 259 16.28 37.77 33.75
C GLN A 259 15.83 37.11 32.45
N GLN A 260 16.77 36.79 31.54
CA GLN A 260 16.44 36.10 30.28
C GLN A 260 15.92 34.67 30.50
N ARG A 261 16.44 33.95 31.51
CA ARG A 261 15.89 32.64 31.90
C ARG A 261 14.49 32.77 32.50
N ALA A 262 14.26 33.72 33.39
CA ALA A 262 12.95 33.97 33.97
C ALA A 262 11.92 34.40 32.91
N GLU A 263 12.31 35.21 31.91
CA GLU A 263 11.45 35.58 30.78
C GLU A 263 11.13 34.36 29.90
N ARG A 264 12.11 33.50 29.61
CA ARG A 264 11.87 32.24 28.87
C ARG A 264 10.95 31.29 29.63
N GLU A 265 11.17 31.12 30.93
CA GLU A 265 10.30 30.30 31.79
C GLU A 265 8.87 30.86 31.85
N ALA A 266 8.71 32.18 31.89
CA ALA A 266 7.40 32.82 31.82
C ALA A 266 6.70 32.60 30.47
N ILE A 267 7.43 32.67 29.35
CA ILE A 267 6.91 32.39 28.00
C ILE A 267 6.49 30.91 27.89
N VAL A 268 7.35 29.98 28.32
CA VAL A 268 7.05 28.54 28.32
C VAL A 268 5.86 28.23 29.22
N GLY A 269 5.76 28.85 30.40
CA GLY A 269 4.62 28.72 31.30
C GLY A 269 3.30 29.20 30.68
N ASN A 270 3.33 30.33 29.98
CA ASN A 270 2.15 30.87 29.27
C ASN A 270 1.73 29.96 28.10
N LEU A 271 2.67 29.46 27.29
CA LEU A 271 2.41 28.53 26.19
C LEU A 271 1.85 27.19 26.69
N ARG A 272 2.39 26.64 27.79
CA ARG A 272 1.86 25.42 28.42
C ARG A 272 0.43 25.61 28.91
N ARG A 273 0.10 26.76 29.50
CA ARG A 273 -1.27 27.10 29.92
C ARG A 273 -2.24 27.17 28.73
N GLN A 274 -1.85 27.87 27.66
CA GLN A 274 -2.67 27.96 26.44
C GLN A 274 -2.91 26.58 25.80
N ARG A 275 -1.86 25.74 25.75
CA ARG A 275 -1.99 24.36 25.27
C ARG A 275 -2.97 23.55 26.13
N GLN A 276 -2.86 23.65 27.45
CA GLN A 276 -3.72 22.92 28.38
C GLN A 276 -5.19 23.34 28.23
N GLU A 277 -5.47 24.63 28.06
CA GLU A 277 -6.82 25.16 27.83
C GLU A 277 -7.46 24.59 26.56
N ILE A 278 -6.72 24.50 25.46
CA ILE A 278 -7.20 23.90 24.21
C ILE A 278 -7.45 22.39 24.39
N VAL A 279 -6.53 21.69 25.06
CA VAL A 279 -6.64 20.24 25.30
C VAL A 279 -7.84 19.92 26.19
N GLU A 280 -8.05 20.66 27.29
CA GLU A 280 -9.21 20.51 28.17
C GLU A 280 -10.53 20.79 27.44
N THR A 281 -10.57 21.84 26.63
CA THR A 281 -11.74 22.17 25.79
C THR A 281 -12.07 21.04 24.83
N ARG A 282 -11.06 20.44 24.18
CA ARG A 282 -11.22 19.26 23.31
C ARG A 282 -11.72 18.03 24.07
N GLN A 283 -11.16 17.76 25.25
CA GLN A 283 -11.60 16.65 26.09
C GLN A 283 -13.06 16.80 26.53
N GLN A 284 -13.46 18.01 26.95
CA GLN A 284 -14.84 18.31 27.32
C GLN A 284 -15.80 18.16 26.13
N ARG A 285 -15.42 18.63 24.93
CA ARG A 285 -16.22 18.41 23.71
C ARG A 285 -16.34 16.94 23.35
N ARG A 286 -15.25 16.16 23.46
CA ARG A 286 -15.27 14.71 23.21
C ARG A 286 -16.17 13.97 24.21
N GLN A 287 -16.13 14.34 25.49
CA GLN A 287 -17.03 13.81 26.52
C GLN A 287 -18.49 14.18 26.22
N ARG A 288 -18.79 15.45 25.90
CA ARG A 288 -20.14 15.87 25.48
C ARG A 288 -20.63 15.09 24.25
N ARG A 289 -19.79 14.88 23.23
CA ARG A 289 -20.14 14.06 22.06
C ARG A 289 -20.43 12.60 22.44
N GLN A 290 -19.64 12.01 23.34
CA GLN A 290 -19.88 10.65 23.82
C GLN A 290 -21.16 10.53 24.65
N GLU A 291 -21.47 11.52 25.49
CA GLU A 291 -22.72 11.56 26.25
C GLU A 291 -23.94 11.77 25.35
N VAL A 292 -23.85 12.66 24.36
CA VAL A 292 -24.89 12.86 23.34
C VAL A 292 -25.06 11.61 22.47
N ALA A 293 -23.98 10.91 22.14
CA ALA A 293 -24.01 9.63 21.42
C ALA A 293 -24.67 8.51 22.25
N LYS A 294 -24.46 8.49 23.58
CA LYS A 294 -25.14 7.57 24.50
C LYS A 294 -26.62 7.95 24.72
N ARG A 295 -26.98 9.23 24.65
CA ARG A 295 -28.36 9.77 24.74
C ARG A 295 -29.15 9.70 23.43
N LYS A 296 -28.72 8.92 22.43
CA LYS A 296 -29.34 8.74 21.08
C LYS A 296 -30.71 8.02 21.07
N SER A 297 -31.60 8.37 21.99
CA SER A 297 -33.04 8.10 21.85
C SER A 297 -33.83 9.41 21.98
N HIS A 298 -33.61 10.21 23.02
CA HIS A 298 -34.45 11.39 23.29
C HIS A 298 -34.19 12.56 22.35
N ALA A 299 -32.93 12.92 22.10
CA ALA A 299 -32.60 14.04 21.21
C ALA A 299 -32.88 13.71 19.73
N ALA A 300 -32.76 12.43 19.34
CA ALA A 300 -33.16 11.96 18.01
C ALA A 300 -34.69 11.96 17.86
N GLN A 301 -35.43 11.60 18.92
CA GLN A 301 -36.90 11.69 18.96
C GLN A 301 -37.39 13.15 18.91
N GLU A 302 -36.76 14.08 19.63
CA GLU A 302 -37.12 15.51 19.55
C GLU A 302 -36.83 16.10 18.18
N ARG A 303 -35.69 15.74 17.56
CA ARG A 303 -35.37 16.09 16.16
C ARG A 303 -36.42 15.55 15.19
N MET A 304 -36.84 14.30 15.37
CA MET A 304 -37.88 13.67 14.54
C MET A 304 -39.25 14.34 14.78
N LYS A 305 -39.57 14.75 16.01
CA LYS A 305 -40.82 15.44 16.37
C LYS A 305 -40.90 16.84 15.77
N ILE A 306 -39.78 17.58 15.77
CA ILE A 306 -39.66 18.90 15.14
C ILE A 306 -39.75 18.78 13.62
N LEU A 307 -39.02 17.84 13.00
CA LEU A 307 -39.12 17.56 11.55
C LEU A 307 -40.55 17.16 11.14
N THR A 308 -41.22 16.35 11.96
CA THR A 308 -42.62 15.93 11.69
C THR A 308 -43.62 17.08 11.85
N GLN A 309 -43.44 17.97 12.83
CA GLN A 309 -44.28 19.16 12.99
C GLN A 309 -44.09 20.17 11.86
N LEU A 310 -42.85 20.39 11.41
CA LEU A 310 -42.55 21.25 10.27
C LEU A 310 -43.15 20.69 8.97
N ALA A 311 -42.96 19.39 8.70
CA ALA A 311 -43.57 18.71 7.55
C ALA A 311 -45.11 18.68 7.60
N GLN A 312 -45.72 18.60 8.79
CA GLN A 312 -47.18 18.68 8.95
C GLN A 312 -47.73 20.10 8.70
N SER A 313 -46.96 21.14 9.02
CA SER A 313 -47.38 22.53 8.82
C SER A 313 -47.53 22.88 7.33
N GLU A 314 -46.69 22.30 6.46
CA GLU A 314 -46.77 22.46 5.01
C GLU A 314 -47.92 21.65 4.40
N ARG A 315 -48.18 20.43 4.88
CA ARG A 315 -49.34 19.62 4.43
C ARG A 315 -50.69 20.29 4.67
N ARG A 316 -50.83 21.15 5.68
CA ARG A 316 -52.07 21.90 5.94
C ARG A 316 -52.34 23.02 4.92
N ARG A 317 -51.36 23.40 4.10
CA ARG A 317 -51.49 24.48 3.09
C ARG A 317 -51.73 23.98 1.66
N GLY A 318 -51.86 22.67 1.44
CA GLY A 318 -52.36 22.10 0.18
C GLY A 318 -51.52 22.36 -1.07
N LYS A 319 -50.23 22.71 -0.94
CA LYS A 319 -49.29 22.77 -2.05
C LYS A 319 -48.39 21.54 -2.04
N GLU A 320 -48.05 21.04 -3.23
CA GLU A 320 -47.15 19.90 -3.44
C GLU A 320 -45.81 20.12 -2.73
N ASP A 321 -45.31 19.05 -2.13
CA ASP A 321 -44.12 19.00 -1.27
C ASP A 321 -42.90 19.55 -2.02
N THR A 322 -42.50 20.78 -1.67
CA THR A 322 -41.35 21.50 -2.24
C THR A 322 -40.23 21.69 -1.21
N PHE A 323 -40.27 20.91 -0.12
CA PHE A 323 -39.30 21.02 0.97
C PHE A 323 -37.89 20.64 0.47
N GLY A 324 -36.95 21.58 0.56
CA GLY A 324 -35.57 21.42 0.06
C GLY A 324 -35.25 22.13 -1.25
N MET A 325 -36.23 22.78 -1.90
CA MET A 325 -35.97 23.64 -3.09
C MET A 325 -35.70 25.10 -2.73
N ASN A 326 -36.10 25.57 -1.54
CA ASN A 326 -35.84 26.93 -1.06
C ASN A 326 -34.57 27.00 -0.20
N GLU A 327 -33.76 28.06 -0.37
CA GLU A 327 -32.54 28.30 0.43
C GLU A 327 -32.82 28.48 1.93
N GLU A 328 -34.06 28.82 2.30
CA GLU A 328 -34.50 28.97 3.69
C GLU A 328 -34.56 27.63 4.44
N ASP A 329 -34.87 26.52 3.76
CA ASP A 329 -34.86 25.17 4.35
C ASP A 329 -33.43 24.70 4.66
N TRP A 330 -32.46 25.14 3.86
CA TRP A 330 -31.04 24.90 4.10
C TRP A 330 -30.50 25.65 5.31
N ASN A 331 -31.13 26.76 5.70
CA ASN A 331 -30.77 27.49 6.92
C ASN A 331 -31.14 26.71 8.18
N VAL A 332 -32.18 25.87 8.14
CA VAL A 332 -32.54 24.97 9.25
C VAL A 332 -31.46 23.89 9.42
N TYR A 333 -30.97 23.30 8.33
CA TYR A 333 -29.85 22.35 8.40
C TYR A 333 -28.53 23.01 8.83
N LYS A 334 -28.24 24.23 8.36
CA LYS A 334 -27.05 25.00 8.80
C LYS A 334 -27.12 25.35 10.29
N ALA A 335 -28.28 25.73 10.80
CA ALA A 335 -28.48 26.01 12.23
C ALA A 335 -28.28 24.75 13.09
N ILE A 336 -28.65 23.56 12.59
CA ILE A 336 -28.46 22.27 13.28
C ILE A 336 -27.02 21.74 13.14
N SER A 337 -26.33 22.04 12.04
CA SER A 337 -24.96 21.57 11.74
C SER A 337 -23.86 22.46 12.34
N LYS A 338 -24.19 23.66 12.82
CA LYS A 338 -23.20 24.62 13.34
C LYS A 338 -22.51 24.18 14.65
N GLU A 339 -23.01 23.17 15.34
CA GLU A 339 -22.31 22.54 16.47
C GLU A 339 -21.28 21.47 16.05
N GLY A 340 -21.09 21.27 14.74
CA GLY A 340 -20.48 20.08 14.15
C GLY A 340 -18.97 20.11 13.90
N ASP A 341 -18.42 20.99 13.06
CA ASP A 341 -17.04 20.74 12.57
C ASP A 341 -16.15 21.97 12.35
N SER A 342 -16.70 23.18 12.24
CA SER A 342 -15.92 24.35 11.78
C SER A 342 -14.83 24.83 12.76
N ASP A 343 -14.99 24.60 14.07
CA ASP A 343 -14.03 25.08 15.08
C ASP A 343 -12.85 24.11 15.30
N SER A 344 -12.92 22.89 14.76
CA SER A 344 -11.95 21.83 15.04
C SER A 344 -10.61 21.99 14.30
N GLU A 345 -10.65 22.49 13.05
CA GLU A 345 -9.48 22.73 12.20
C GLU A 345 -8.66 23.93 12.70
N GLN A 346 -9.33 25.05 13.00
CA GLN A 346 -8.66 26.25 13.53
C GLN A 346 -8.01 26.00 14.89
N GLU A 347 -8.63 25.18 15.75
CA GLU A 347 -8.04 24.76 17.02
C GLU A 347 -6.83 23.84 16.82
N GLN A 348 -6.84 22.97 15.79
CA GLN A 348 -5.70 22.12 15.45
C GLN A 348 -4.51 22.96 14.99
N GLU A 349 -4.76 23.97 14.14
CA GLU A 349 -3.72 24.88 13.68
C GLU A 349 -3.11 25.67 14.83
N ARG A 350 -3.92 26.20 15.76
CA ARG A 350 -3.43 26.89 16.96
C ARG A 350 -2.61 25.96 17.86
N LEU A 351 -3.05 24.72 18.05
CA LEU A 351 -2.33 23.73 18.85
C LEU A 351 -0.97 23.41 18.22
N ASN A 352 -0.92 23.24 16.89
CA ASN A 352 0.32 23.03 16.15
C ASN A 352 1.28 24.23 16.25
N GLN A 353 0.76 25.46 16.17
CA GLN A 353 1.56 26.68 16.36
C GLN A 353 2.14 26.77 17.78
N ILE A 354 1.35 26.43 18.81
CA ILE A 354 1.80 26.43 20.20
C ILE A 354 2.84 25.33 20.44
N ASP A 355 2.63 24.11 19.90
CA ASP A 355 3.59 23.01 19.99
C ASP A 355 4.93 23.37 19.31
N GLN A 356 4.89 24.10 18.18
CA GLN A 356 6.09 24.58 17.50
C GLN A 356 6.84 25.61 18.35
N LEU A 357 6.13 26.59 18.92
CA LEU A 357 6.74 27.60 19.81
C LEU A 357 7.31 26.96 21.10
N LEU A 358 6.66 25.94 21.65
CA LEU A 358 7.17 25.20 22.81
C LEU A 358 8.47 24.47 22.49
N ARG A 359 8.58 23.86 21.30
CA ARG A 359 9.79 23.17 20.85
C ARG A 359 10.97 24.12 20.59
N GLU A 360 10.70 25.38 20.22
CA GLU A 360 11.72 26.41 20.04
C GLU A 360 12.24 26.99 21.36
N HIS A 361 11.40 27.01 22.41
CA HIS A 361 11.72 27.63 23.69
C HIS A 361 12.07 26.65 24.83
N ASP A 362 11.70 25.38 24.72
CA ASP A 362 11.92 24.35 25.73
C ASP A 362 12.49 23.06 25.10
N PRO A 363 13.80 22.76 25.31
CA PRO A 363 14.42 21.55 24.77
C PRO A 363 13.98 20.26 25.49
N ASP A 364 13.38 20.35 26.68
CA ASP A 364 12.85 19.21 27.44
C ASP A 364 11.35 18.97 27.16
N PHE A 365 10.75 19.73 26.23
CA PHE A 365 9.37 19.52 25.81
C PHE A 365 9.24 18.25 24.96
N GLU A 366 9.01 17.13 25.62
CA GLU A 366 8.47 15.93 25.00
C GLU A 366 6.94 16.04 24.92
N LYS A 367 6.40 15.87 23.71
CA LYS A 367 4.96 15.79 23.51
C LYS A 367 4.48 14.49 24.16
N ASP A 368 3.81 14.58 25.30
CA ASP A 368 3.13 13.43 25.92
C ASP A 368 2.09 12.90 24.94
N PHE A 369 2.46 11.85 24.20
CA PHE A 369 1.55 11.02 23.42
C PHE A 369 0.73 10.17 24.39
N GLY A 370 -0.24 10.78 25.08
CA GLY A 370 -1.13 10.05 25.96
C GLY A 370 -1.77 8.88 25.22
N ASN A 371 -1.50 7.64 25.68
CA ASN A 371 -2.05 6.34 25.30
C ASN A 371 -3.29 6.36 24.37
N GLY A 372 -3.07 6.71 23.12
CA GLY A 372 -4.13 6.98 22.15
C GLY A 372 -3.57 7.43 20.81
N GLN A 373 -2.86 6.52 20.13
CA GLN A 373 -2.71 6.45 18.67
C GLN A 373 -2.55 7.77 17.90
N ASP A 374 -1.63 8.63 18.31
CA ASP A 374 -0.99 9.56 17.38
C ASP A 374 0.52 9.29 17.45
N MET A 375 0.92 8.12 16.96
CA MET A 375 2.31 7.87 16.62
C MET A 375 2.71 8.98 15.63
N ASP A 376 3.82 9.66 15.90
CA ASP A 376 4.54 10.48 14.93
C ASP A 376 5.12 9.53 13.87
N VAL A 377 4.24 8.88 13.10
CA VAL A 377 4.61 8.13 11.90
C VAL A 377 4.94 9.22 10.92
N THR A 378 6.24 9.50 10.77
CA THR A 378 6.76 10.03 9.51
C THR A 378 6.14 9.19 8.41
N PHE A 379 5.10 9.71 7.74
CA PHE A 379 4.36 8.97 6.73
C PHE A 379 5.31 8.76 5.56
N ASP A 380 5.99 7.62 5.55
CA ASP A 380 6.83 7.25 4.43
C ASP A 380 5.90 6.86 3.28
N ILE A 381 5.86 7.74 2.28
CA ILE A 381 5.09 7.52 1.06
C ILE A 381 5.54 6.22 0.41
N ALA A 382 6.83 5.89 0.47
CA ALA A 382 7.32 4.63 -0.08
C ALA A 382 6.64 3.44 0.59
N GLU A 383 6.56 3.44 1.93
CA GLU A 383 5.91 2.40 2.72
C GLU A 383 4.41 2.33 2.45
N TYR A 384 3.73 3.47 2.25
CA TYR A 384 2.32 3.48 1.90
C TYR A 384 2.02 2.74 0.58
N TYR A 385 2.94 2.79 -0.39
CA TYR A 385 2.84 2.10 -1.68
C TYR A 385 3.41 0.67 -1.65
N GLN A 386 3.64 0.08 -0.47
CA GLN A 386 4.06 -1.33 -0.36
C GLN A 386 2.86 -2.27 -0.18
N LEU A 387 2.83 -3.33 -1.00
CA LEU A 387 1.95 -4.47 -0.80
C LEU A 387 2.68 -5.50 0.05
N HIS A 388 2.08 -5.89 1.18
CA HIS A 388 2.56 -6.96 2.03
C HIS A 388 1.90 -8.27 1.63
N LEU A 389 2.70 -9.19 1.10
CA LEU A 389 2.30 -10.52 0.72
C LEU A 389 2.71 -11.53 1.81
N GLY A 390 1.74 -12.03 2.57
CA GLY A 390 1.95 -12.91 3.73
C GLY A 390 1.26 -14.25 3.55
N VAL A 391 0.20 -14.49 4.34
CA VAL A 391 -0.62 -15.72 4.33
C VAL A 391 -1.20 -16.04 2.96
N GLU A 392 -1.44 -15.03 2.13
CA GLU A 392 -2.03 -15.18 0.81
C GLU A 392 -1.19 -16.13 -0.08
N ARG A 393 0.12 -16.21 0.16
CA ARG A 393 1.07 -17.08 -0.58
C ARG A 393 0.74 -18.57 -0.49
N CYS A 394 0.29 -19.04 0.67
CA CYS A 394 -0.11 -20.43 0.88
C CYS A 394 -1.64 -20.61 0.80
N ARG A 395 -2.41 -19.58 1.15
CA ARG A 395 -3.86 -19.62 1.15
C ARG A 395 -4.46 -19.71 -0.26
N VAL A 396 -3.87 -19.06 -1.25
CA VAL A 396 -4.38 -19.10 -2.63
C VAL A 396 -4.14 -20.47 -3.29
N PRO A 397 -2.93 -21.07 -3.24
CA PRO A 397 -2.74 -22.43 -3.74
C PRO A 397 -3.55 -23.51 -2.99
N GLU A 398 -3.90 -23.27 -1.72
CA GLU A 398 -4.74 -24.20 -0.94
C GLU A 398 -6.13 -24.41 -1.56
N LEU A 399 -6.61 -23.50 -2.42
CA LEU A 399 -7.88 -23.68 -3.14
C LEU A 399 -7.97 -25.04 -3.86
N LEU A 400 -6.84 -25.59 -4.32
CA LEU A 400 -6.78 -26.88 -5.00
C LEU A 400 -7.23 -28.05 -4.09
N PHE A 401 -6.95 -27.95 -2.79
CA PHE A 401 -7.31 -28.92 -1.78
C PHE A 401 -8.62 -28.55 -1.07
N GLN A 402 -8.88 -27.26 -0.89
CA GLN A 402 -10.07 -26.74 -0.22
C GLN A 402 -10.79 -25.67 -1.06
N PRO A 403 -11.59 -26.08 -2.07
CA PRO A 403 -12.36 -25.14 -2.91
C PRO A 403 -13.38 -24.31 -2.15
N SER A 404 -13.81 -24.77 -0.97
CA SER A 404 -14.76 -24.06 -0.10
C SER A 404 -14.26 -22.67 0.33
N LEU A 405 -12.95 -22.42 0.33
CA LEU A 405 -12.36 -21.11 0.61
C LEU A 405 -12.75 -20.03 -0.41
N LEU A 406 -13.08 -20.44 -1.64
CA LEU A 406 -13.62 -19.59 -2.70
C LEU A 406 -15.17 -19.56 -2.69
N GLY A 407 -15.81 -20.36 -1.83
CA GLY A 407 -17.27 -20.55 -1.82
C GLY A 407 -17.77 -21.49 -2.93
N MET A 408 -16.91 -22.37 -3.45
CA MET A 408 -17.32 -23.38 -4.43
C MET A 408 -17.76 -24.67 -3.74
N ASP A 409 -18.94 -25.18 -4.11
CA ASP A 409 -19.47 -26.48 -3.68
C ASP A 409 -18.85 -27.62 -4.51
N GLN A 410 -17.52 -27.73 -4.48
CA GLN A 410 -16.76 -28.81 -5.13
C GLN A 410 -15.79 -29.45 -4.15
N ALA A 411 -15.58 -30.76 -4.29
CA ALA A 411 -14.59 -31.51 -3.52
C ALA A 411 -13.17 -31.10 -3.90
N GLY A 412 -12.23 -31.23 -2.97
CA GLY A 412 -10.81 -30.99 -3.22
C GLY A 412 -10.20 -32.00 -4.20
N VAL A 413 -8.95 -31.74 -4.63
CA VAL A 413 -8.23 -32.67 -5.52
C VAL A 413 -8.04 -34.04 -4.87
N THR A 414 -7.72 -34.09 -3.57
CA THR A 414 -7.55 -35.34 -2.83
C THR A 414 -8.85 -36.13 -2.75
N GLU A 415 -9.93 -35.48 -2.30
CA GLU A 415 -11.24 -36.12 -2.15
C GLU A 415 -11.79 -36.63 -3.50
N THR A 416 -11.58 -35.84 -4.56
CA THR A 416 -12.00 -36.24 -5.91
C THR A 416 -11.17 -37.44 -6.38
N MET A 417 -9.87 -37.48 -6.08
CA MET A 417 -9.01 -38.63 -6.40
C MET A 417 -9.45 -39.88 -5.63
N ASP A 418 -9.75 -39.77 -4.33
CA ASP A 418 -10.26 -40.88 -3.53
C ASP A 418 -11.59 -41.40 -4.06
N TYR A 419 -12.52 -40.50 -4.40
CA TYR A 419 -13.78 -40.87 -5.04
C TYR A 419 -13.57 -41.67 -6.34
N VAL A 420 -12.58 -41.29 -7.16
CA VAL A 420 -12.22 -42.01 -8.39
C VAL A 420 -11.61 -43.37 -8.07
N LEU A 421 -10.68 -43.44 -7.10
CA LEU A 421 -10.06 -44.71 -6.68
C LEU A 421 -11.11 -45.72 -6.20
N ASN A 422 -12.09 -45.26 -5.44
CA ASN A 422 -13.19 -46.09 -4.92
C ASN A 422 -14.11 -46.67 -6.01
N LYS A 423 -13.99 -46.26 -7.28
CA LYS A 423 -14.69 -46.88 -8.42
C LYS A 423 -13.99 -48.14 -8.93
N TYR A 424 -12.74 -48.36 -8.56
CA TYR A 424 -11.93 -49.48 -9.04
C TYR A 424 -11.80 -50.57 -7.98
N PRO A 425 -11.60 -51.84 -8.38
CA PRO A 425 -11.23 -52.90 -7.47
C PRO A 425 -9.82 -52.67 -6.88
N ALA A 426 -9.55 -53.24 -5.71
CA ALA A 426 -8.35 -52.96 -4.91
C ALA A 426 -7.03 -53.22 -5.67
N ASP A 427 -6.98 -54.23 -6.53
CA ASP A 427 -5.83 -54.57 -7.36
C ASP A 427 -5.51 -53.47 -8.40
N VAL A 428 -6.53 -52.85 -8.97
CA VAL A 428 -6.38 -51.74 -9.92
C VAL A 428 -6.06 -50.45 -9.18
N GLN A 429 -6.66 -50.23 -8.00
CA GLN A 429 -6.33 -49.07 -7.16
C GLN A 429 -4.83 -49.03 -6.84
N ASP A 430 -4.26 -50.15 -6.41
CA ASP A 430 -2.83 -50.24 -6.06
C ASP A 430 -1.94 -49.94 -7.28
N LYS A 431 -2.32 -50.40 -8.48
CA LYS A 431 -1.60 -50.10 -9.72
C LYS A 431 -1.70 -48.62 -10.12
N LEU A 432 -2.85 -47.99 -9.90
CA LEU A 432 -3.06 -46.57 -10.22
C LEU A 432 -2.21 -45.66 -9.31
N VAL A 433 -2.17 -45.94 -8.01
CA VAL A 433 -1.42 -45.12 -7.03
C VAL A 433 0.08 -45.36 -7.04
N GLN A 434 0.54 -46.49 -7.59
CA GLN A 434 1.96 -46.69 -7.90
C GLN A 434 2.49 -45.68 -8.91
N ASN A 435 1.63 -45.04 -9.70
CA ASN A 435 2.01 -44.06 -10.71
C ASN A 435 1.05 -42.86 -10.70
N VAL A 436 1.13 -42.02 -9.66
CA VAL A 436 0.41 -40.74 -9.65
C VAL A 436 1.24 -39.69 -10.38
N PHE A 437 0.77 -39.18 -11.51
CA PHE A 437 1.52 -38.25 -12.37
C PHE A 437 0.91 -36.84 -12.32
N LEU A 438 1.69 -35.86 -11.87
CA LEU A 438 1.31 -34.45 -11.77
C LEU A 438 1.80 -33.68 -12.99
N THR A 439 0.90 -33.00 -13.68
CA THR A 439 1.23 -32.16 -14.86
C THR A 439 0.35 -30.91 -14.93
N GLY A 440 0.79 -29.90 -15.69
CA GLY A 440 0.08 -28.63 -15.89
C GLY A 440 0.77 -27.44 -15.24
N GLY A 441 0.37 -26.22 -15.60
CA GLY A 441 1.04 -25.00 -15.14
C GLY A 441 1.01 -24.80 -13.62
N ASN A 442 -0.09 -25.16 -12.97
CA ASN A 442 -0.25 -25.01 -11.53
C ASN A 442 0.54 -26.05 -10.72
N THR A 443 1.13 -27.06 -11.35
CA THR A 443 1.97 -28.04 -10.62
C THR A 443 3.36 -27.51 -10.31
N LEU A 444 3.67 -26.29 -10.75
CA LEU A 444 4.92 -25.60 -10.47
C LEU A 444 4.99 -25.01 -9.05
N TYR A 445 3.88 -25.00 -8.30
CA TYR A 445 3.93 -24.58 -6.90
C TYR A 445 4.89 -25.47 -6.10
N PRO A 446 5.81 -24.86 -5.32
CA PRO A 446 6.68 -25.62 -4.43
C PRO A 446 5.87 -26.49 -3.46
N ASN A 447 6.43 -27.67 -3.14
CA ASN A 447 5.88 -28.66 -2.22
C ASN A 447 4.56 -29.34 -2.63
N LEU A 448 4.04 -29.11 -3.85
CA LEU A 448 2.84 -29.82 -4.32
C LEU A 448 3.00 -31.34 -4.21
N GLN A 449 4.15 -31.86 -4.65
CA GLN A 449 4.43 -33.29 -4.59
C GLN A 449 4.38 -33.83 -3.16
N SER A 450 5.09 -33.18 -2.22
CA SER A 450 5.11 -33.59 -0.82
C SER A 450 3.74 -33.49 -0.15
N ARG A 451 2.94 -32.46 -0.49
CA ARG A 451 1.56 -32.36 -0.04
C ARG A 451 0.73 -33.52 -0.58
N MET A 452 0.82 -33.82 -1.88
CA MET A 452 0.09 -34.93 -2.49
C MET A 452 0.48 -36.29 -1.91
N GLU A 453 1.76 -36.52 -1.61
CA GLU A 453 2.24 -37.74 -0.94
C GLU A 453 1.63 -37.91 0.47
N LYS A 454 1.59 -36.83 1.26
CA LYS A 454 0.96 -36.84 2.59
C LYS A 454 -0.55 -37.10 2.51
N GLU A 455 -1.22 -36.47 1.55
CA GLU A 455 -2.66 -36.66 1.31
C GLU A 455 -2.98 -38.09 0.86
N LEU A 456 -2.18 -38.66 -0.04
CA LEU A 456 -2.27 -40.07 -0.44
C LEU A 456 -2.05 -41.01 0.74
N GLN A 457 -1.08 -40.72 1.59
CA GLN A 457 -0.83 -41.50 2.81
C GLN A 457 -2.04 -41.51 3.75
N ALA A 458 -2.78 -40.40 3.82
CA ALA A 458 -3.96 -40.28 4.69
C ALA A 458 -5.18 -41.05 4.16
N ILE A 459 -5.38 -41.09 2.84
CA ILE A 459 -6.54 -41.79 2.24
C ILE A 459 -6.30 -43.29 2.03
N ARG A 460 -5.05 -43.73 1.91
CA ARG A 460 -4.75 -45.13 1.58
C ARG A 460 -4.67 -46.04 2.82
N PRO A 461 -4.97 -47.35 2.67
CA PRO A 461 -4.78 -48.32 3.74
C PRO A 461 -3.34 -48.35 4.25
N PHE A 462 -3.18 -48.66 5.54
CA PHE A 462 -1.87 -48.80 6.20
C PHE A 462 -0.98 -49.79 5.42
N GLN A 463 0.29 -49.43 5.21
CA GLN A 463 1.30 -50.17 4.44
C GLN A 463 1.08 -50.26 2.92
N SER A 464 0.12 -49.53 2.35
CA SER A 464 0.04 -49.40 0.90
C SER A 464 1.27 -48.68 0.32
N ALA A 465 1.71 -49.08 -0.88
CA ALA A 465 2.79 -48.43 -1.60
C ALA A 465 2.22 -47.50 -2.67
N PHE A 466 2.72 -46.27 -2.73
CA PHE A 466 2.34 -45.28 -3.74
C PHE A 466 3.57 -44.46 -4.16
N GLN A 467 3.55 -43.91 -5.37
CA GLN A 467 4.60 -43.02 -5.86
C GLN A 467 3.98 -41.86 -6.63
N VAL A 468 4.44 -40.66 -6.31
CA VAL A 468 4.03 -39.42 -6.97
C VAL A 468 5.18 -38.93 -7.83
N PHE A 469 4.88 -38.66 -9.09
CA PHE A 469 5.81 -38.16 -10.08
C PHE A 469 5.35 -36.79 -10.56
N THR A 470 6.25 -35.83 -10.58
CA THR A 470 5.99 -34.53 -11.21
C THR A 470 6.64 -34.49 -12.58
N ALA A 471 5.92 -33.96 -13.58
CA ALA A 471 6.47 -33.73 -14.91
C ALA A 471 7.75 -32.86 -14.82
N LYS A 472 8.76 -33.15 -15.66
CA LYS A 472 10.04 -32.41 -15.63
C LYS A 472 9.87 -30.95 -16.03
N ASN A 473 9.09 -30.70 -17.07
CA ASN A 473 8.70 -29.36 -17.50
C ASN A 473 7.19 -29.32 -17.73
N PRO A 474 6.37 -29.19 -16.67
CA PRO A 474 4.91 -29.34 -16.74
C PRO A 474 4.21 -28.46 -17.78
N VAL A 475 4.81 -27.32 -18.13
CA VAL A 475 4.31 -26.35 -19.13
C VAL A 475 4.58 -26.80 -20.57
N LEU A 476 5.76 -27.36 -20.85
CA LEU A 476 6.20 -27.68 -22.22
C LEU A 476 6.14 -29.18 -22.55
N ASP A 477 6.07 -30.04 -21.55
CA ASP A 477 6.01 -31.50 -21.71
C ASP A 477 4.84 -31.98 -22.60
N PRO A 478 3.62 -31.40 -22.53
CA PRO A 478 2.57 -31.72 -23.50
C PRO A 478 2.99 -31.50 -24.95
N TRP A 479 3.71 -30.40 -25.23
CA TRP A 479 4.19 -30.09 -26.57
C TRP A 479 5.31 -31.04 -27.00
N TYR A 480 6.28 -31.30 -26.13
CA TYR A 480 7.35 -32.27 -26.41
C TYR A 480 6.81 -33.68 -26.62
N GLY A 481 5.79 -34.08 -25.85
CA GLY A 481 5.09 -35.34 -26.00
C GLY A 481 4.36 -35.45 -27.34
N ALA A 482 3.59 -34.43 -27.71
CA ALA A 482 2.91 -34.36 -29.00
C ALA A 482 3.90 -34.42 -30.17
N LYS A 483 5.01 -33.66 -30.09
CA LYS A 483 6.10 -33.69 -31.07
C LYS A 483 6.69 -35.10 -31.19
N SER A 484 7.02 -35.75 -30.07
CA SER A 484 7.60 -37.10 -30.07
C SER A 484 6.63 -38.13 -30.65
N MET A 485 5.34 -38.05 -30.33
CA MET A 485 4.34 -38.99 -30.88
C MET A 485 4.07 -38.75 -32.36
N SER A 486 4.10 -37.49 -32.82
CA SER A 486 3.90 -37.15 -34.23
C SER A 486 5.06 -37.58 -35.14
N THR A 487 6.28 -37.66 -34.59
CA THR A 487 7.50 -38.00 -35.33
C THR A 487 7.81 -39.49 -35.31
N ASP A 488 7.24 -40.24 -34.36
CA ASP A 488 7.38 -41.69 -34.28
C ASP A 488 6.63 -42.38 -35.46
N PRO A 489 7.33 -43.04 -36.39
CA PRO A 489 6.71 -43.68 -37.54
C PRO A 489 5.70 -44.77 -37.17
N SER A 490 5.92 -45.47 -36.06
CA SER A 490 5.06 -46.59 -35.62
C SER A 490 3.69 -46.11 -35.14
N ARG A 491 3.63 -44.93 -34.51
CA ARG A 491 2.42 -44.35 -33.93
C ARG A 491 1.74 -43.37 -34.86
N SER A 492 2.53 -42.54 -35.55
CA SER A 492 2.01 -41.49 -36.43
C SER A 492 1.06 -42.02 -37.50
N ALA A 493 1.33 -43.18 -38.10
CA ALA A 493 0.46 -43.77 -39.12
C ALA A 493 -0.98 -44.02 -38.63
N GLN A 494 -1.16 -44.35 -37.35
CA GLN A 494 -2.46 -44.66 -36.75
C GLN A 494 -3.17 -43.43 -36.18
N MET A 495 -2.43 -42.35 -35.90
CA MET A 495 -2.96 -41.16 -35.23
C MET A 495 -3.57 -40.13 -36.19
N PHE A 496 -3.02 -39.99 -37.40
CA PHE A 496 -3.38 -38.91 -38.31
C PHE A 496 -4.61 -39.22 -39.17
N LEU A 497 -5.64 -38.37 -39.09
CA LEU A 497 -6.74 -38.29 -40.03
C LEU A 497 -6.29 -37.52 -41.28
N THR A 498 -6.46 -38.12 -42.46
CA THR A 498 -6.11 -37.50 -43.74
C THR A 498 -7.31 -36.80 -44.38
N ARG A 499 -7.06 -35.87 -45.30
CA ARG A 499 -8.13 -35.18 -46.04
C ARG A 499 -9.02 -36.15 -46.82
N ALA A 500 -8.46 -37.21 -47.41
CA ALA A 500 -9.24 -38.22 -48.12
C ALA A 500 -10.21 -38.94 -47.18
N GLU A 501 -9.72 -39.38 -46.01
CA GLU A 501 -10.57 -40.02 -44.99
C GLU A 501 -11.65 -39.08 -44.46
N TYR A 502 -11.35 -37.80 -44.31
CA TYR A 502 -12.32 -36.79 -43.91
C TYR A 502 -13.44 -36.60 -44.96
N LEU A 503 -13.09 -36.52 -46.24
CA LEU A 503 -14.09 -36.39 -47.32
C LEU A 503 -14.97 -37.65 -47.45
N GLU A 504 -14.41 -38.83 -47.20
CA GLU A 504 -15.15 -40.10 -47.26
C GLU A 504 -16.04 -40.35 -46.04
N LYS A 505 -15.54 -40.06 -44.83
CA LYS A 505 -16.19 -40.42 -43.56
C LYS A 505 -16.94 -39.27 -42.91
N GLY A 506 -16.79 -38.05 -43.43
CA GLY A 506 -17.46 -36.85 -42.96
C GLY A 506 -16.79 -36.20 -41.74
N THR A 507 -17.37 -35.09 -41.31
CA THR A 507 -16.86 -34.22 -40.24
C THR A 507 -16.88 -34.87 -38.85
N GLU A 508 -17.76 -35.84 -38.62
CA GLU A 508 -17.90 -36.49 -37.31
C GLU A 508 -16.80 -37.53 -37.04
N TYR A 509 -16.13 -38.02 -38.09
CA TYR A 509 -15.17 -39.09 -37.97
C TYR A 509 -13.81 -38.57 -37.50
N LEU A 510 -13.31 -39.16 -36.41
CA LEU A 510 -12.00 -38.87 -35.84
C LEU A 510 -11.28 -40.17 -35.54
N LYS A 511 -9.96 -40.20 -35.74
CA LYS A 511 -9.16 -41.37 -35.40
C LYS A 511 -8.93 -41.44 -33.90
N GLU A 512 -9.34 -42.56 -33.31
CA GLU A 512 -9.01 -42.87 -31.93
C GLU A 512 -7.60 -43.45 -31.82
N HIS A 513 -6.86 -42.97 -30.82
CA HIS A 513 -5.51 -43.44 -30.50
C HIS A 513 -5.24 -43.28 -29.00
N GLN A 514 -4.16 -43.85 -28.46
CA GLN A 514 -3.85 -43.85 -27.01
C GLN A 514 -4.03 -42.49 -26.30
N ALA A 515 -3.58 -41.40 -26.93
CA ALA A 515 -3.72 -40.04 -26.41
C ALA A 515 -5.01 -39.27 -26.82
N SER A 516 -5.97 -39.88 -27.51
CA SER A 516 -7.21 -39.20 -27.96
C SER A 516 -8.35 -39.40 -26.98
N ASN A 517 -9.35 -38.52 -27.00
CA ASN A 517 -10.64 -38.81 -26.40
C ASN A 517 -11.32 -40.02 -27.07
N LEU A 518 -12.26 -40.64 -26.35
CA LEU A 518 -13.20 -41.62 -26.90
C LEU A 518 -14.25 -40.87 -27.74
N TYR A 519 -14.62 -41.42 -28.90
CA TYR A 519 -15.80 -40.98 -29.62
C TYR A 519 -17.05 -41.47 -28.89
N ILE A 520 -17.91 -40.53 -28.52
CA ILE A 520 -19.22 -40.83 -27.93
C ILE A 520 -20.23 -40.17 -28.86
N PRO A 521 -21.13 -40.92 -29.53
CA PRO A 521 -22.09 -40.32 -30.45
C PRO A 521 -22.98 -39.32 -29.72
N THR A 522 -23.21 -38.17 -30.34
CA THR A 522 -24.08 -37.12 -29.79
C THR A 522 -25.50 -37.70 -29.68
N PRO A 523 -26.18 -37.59 -28.53
CA PRO A 523 -27.56 -38.04 -28.42
C PRO A 523 -28.42 -37.32 -29.46
N LYS A 524 -29.25 -38.10 -30.17
CA LYS A 524 -30.13 -37.62 -31.24
C LYS A 524 -31.25 -36.74 -30.73
#